data_AF-A0A847VES0-F1
#
_entry.id   AF-A0A847VES0-F1
#
_cell.length_a   1.000
_cell.length_b   1.000
_cell.length_c   1.000
_cell.angle_alpha   90.00
_cell.angle_beta   90.00
_cell.angle_gamma   90.00
#
_symmetry.space_group_name_H-M   'P 1'
#
loop_
_entity.id
_entity.type
_entity.pdbx_description
1 polymer ?
#
loop_
_entity_poly.entity_id
_entity_poly.type
_entity_poly.pdbx_seq_one_letter_code
_entity_poly.pdbx_strand_id
1 'polypeptide(L)'
;MRTVLIASAVTASVLFAGVAHANPQLAEANCGKCHEMDKKKKGPSYKTTAAKWKGKANAEAEMFKLVKDKDGDHPEIKAKDDDIKTVIKWILTL
;
A
#
# COMPACT_ATOMS: atom_id res chain seq x y z
N MET A 1 54.37 13.50 7.42
CA MET A 1 53.43 14.22 6.53
C MET A 1 52.17 13.38 6.47
N ARG A 2 51.19 13.68 7.33
CA ARG A 2 50.04 14.56 7.08
C ARG A 2 48.98 13.89 6.18
N THR A 3 47.80 13.69 6.80
CA THR A 3 46.45 13.75 6.21
C THR A 3 46.12 12.68 5.17
N VAL A 4 45.28 11.66 5.48
CA VAL A 4 43.81 11.73 5.50
C VAL A 4 43.28 12.54 4.32
N LEU A 5 42.40 11.97 3.49
CA LEU A 5 41.13 12.55 3.02
C LEU A 5 40.60 11.80 1.76
N ILE A 6 39.39 11.24 1.91
CA ILE A 6 38.23 11.33 1.01
C ILE A 6 38.28 10.64 -0.37
N ALA A 7 37.33 9.70 -0.55
CA ALA A 7 36.41 9.52 -1.71
C ALA A 7 36.10 8.01 -1.82
N SER A 8 34.87 7.50 -1.78
CA SER A 8 33.61 8.06 -2.23
C SER A 8 32.50 7.50 -1.34
N ALA A 9 31.71 8.39 -0.75
CA ALA A 9 30.41 8.03 -0.22
C ALA A 9 29.55 7.60 -1.41
N VAL A 10 29.19 6.32 -1.48
CA VAL A 10 28.02 5.88 -2.26
C VAL A 10 26.82 6.45 -1.54
N THR A 11 26.44 7.67 -1.88
CA THR A 11 25.11 8.17 -1.61
C THR A 11 24.16 7.34 -2.45
N ALA A 12 23.68 6.24 -1.87
CA ALA A 12 22.42 5.65 -2.27
C ALA A 12 21.35 6.70 -1.97
N SER A 13 21.20 7.64 -2.89
CA SER A 13 20.05 8.52 -3.01
C SER A 13 18.86 7.62 -3.33
N VAL A 14 18.35 6.95 -2.30
CA VAL A 14 16.99 6.42 -2.34
C VAL A 14 16.13 7.66 -2.43
N LEU A 15 15.78 8.00 -3.68
CA LEU A 15 14.71 8.90 -4.00
C LEU A 15 13.45 8.28 -3.38
N PHE A 16 13.18 8.59 -2.12
CA PHE A 16 11.84 8.64 -1.59
C PHE A 16 11.15 9.81 -2.31
N ALA A 17 10.87 9.62 -3.60
CA ALA A 17 9.95 10.45 -4.33
C ALA A 17 8.65 10.44 -3.54
N GLY A 18 8.27 11.62 -3.07
CA GLY A 18 7.25 11.88 -2.06
C GLY A 18 6.11 10.86 -2.03
N VAL A 19 6.06 10.09 -0.96
CA VAL A 19 4.78 9.61 -0.44
C VAL A 19 4.12 10.85 0.16
N ALA A 20 3.51 11.67 -0.70
CA ALA A 20 2.49 12.59 -0.27
C ALA A 20 1.56 11.76 0.62
N HIS A 21 1.34 12.24 1.85
CA HIS A 21 0.72 11.52 2.96
C HIS A 21 -0.72 11.05 2.68
N ALA A 22 -1.20 11.19 1.44
CA ALA A 22 -2.53 10.88 0.94
C ALA A 22 -2.87 9.38 0.97
N ASN A 23 -1.93 8.44 0.83
CA ASN A 23 -2.31 7.03 0.71
C ASN A 23 -2.90 6.43 2.01
N PRO A 24 -2.28 6.62 3.20
CA PRO A 24 -2.88 6.17 4.46
C PRO A 24 -4.17 6.92 4.79
N GLN A 25 -4.25 8.23 4.50
CA GLN A 25 -5.44 9.03 4.74
C GLN A 25 -6.61 8.64 3.82
N LEU A 26 -6.33 8.35 2.55
CA LEU A 26 -7.30 7.88 1.57
C LEU A 26 -7.79 6.47 1.93
N ALA A 27 -6.88 5.60 2.38
CA ALA A 27 -7.24 4.28 2.89
C ALA A 27 -8.10 4.38 4.14
N GLU A 28 -7.80 5.29 5.08
CA GLU A 28 -8.64 5.51 6.25
C GLU A 28 -10.02 6.06 5.87
N ALA A 29 -10.07 7.03 4.95
CA ALA A 29 -11.31 7.66 4.49
C ALA A 29 -12.27 6.68 3.80
N ASN A 30 -11.75 5.82 2.92
CA ASN A 30 -12.58 4.92 2.11
C ASN A 30 -12.69 3.49 2.67
N CYS A 31 -11.70 3.02 3.43
CA CYS A 31 -11.56 1.62 3.84
C CYS A 31 -11.41 1.43 5.37
N GLY A 32 -11.10 2.50 6.12
CA GLY A 32 -10.78 2.47 7.56
C GLY A 32 -11.92 1.99 8.48
N LYS A 33 -13.16 1.99 7.98
CA LYS A 33 -14.31 1.40 8.70
C LYS A 33 -14.21 -0.12 8.86
N CYS A 34 -13.52 -0.79 7.94
CA CYS A 34 -13.40 -2.24 7.91
C CYS A 34 -11.96 -2.72 8.06
N HIS A 35 -10.97 -1.88 7.73
CA HIS A 35 -9.56 -2.20 7.76
C HIS A 35 -8.79 -1.26 8.68
N GLU A 36 -7.59 -1.68 9.07
CA GLU A 36 -6.64 -0.89 9.85
C GLU A 36 -5.22 -1.30 9.45
N MET A 37 -4.21 -0.49 9.80
CA MET A 37 -2.81 -0.77 9.49
C MET A 37 -2.38 -2.17 9.93
N ASP A 38 -2.54 -2.46 11.23
CA ASP A 38 -1.88 -3.61 11.86
C ASP A 38 -2.86 -4.57 12.51
N LYS A 39 -4.04 -4.08 12.88
CA LYS A 39 -5.05 -4.85 13.60
C LYS A 39 -6.14 -5.34 12.64
N LYS A 40 -6.61 -6.57 12.89
CA LYS A 40 -7.79 -7.10 12.22
C LYS A 40 -9.04 -6.39 12.76
N LYS A 41 -9.90 -5.92 11.87
CA LYS A 41 -11.24 -5.39 12.17
C LYS A 41 -12.27 -6.34 11.53
N LYS A 42 -13.16 -5.81 10.68
CA LYS A 42 -14.06 -6.63 9.84
C LYS A 42 -13.27 -7.34 8.74
N GLY A 43 -12.34 -6.61 8.11
CA GLY A 43 -11.36 -7.15 7.18
C GLY A 43 -10.00 -7.41 7.84
N PRO A 44 -9.07 -8.08 7.12
CA PRO A 44 -7.68 -8.22 7.53
C PRO A 44 -6.99 -6.85 7.63
N SER A 45 -5.90 -6.77 8.41
CA SER A 45 -5.08 -5.56 8.43
C SER A 45 -4.41 -5.30 7.08
N TYR A 46 -4.05 -4.05 6.81
CA TYR A 46 -3.35 -3.68 5.58
C TYR A 46 -2.01 -4.43 5.48
N LYS A 47 -1.24 -4.53 6.57
CA LYS A 47 0.00 -5.33 6.60
C LYS A 47 -0.22 -6.82 6.34
N THR A 48 -1.26 -7.41 6.93
CA THR A 48 -1.60 -8.83 6.67
C THR A 48 -1.98 -9.04 5.20
N THR A 49 -2.71 -8.08 4.63
CA THR A 49 -3.11 -8.10 3.22
C THR A 49 -1.87 -8.01 2.33
N ALA A 50 -0.98 -7.05 2.60
CA ALA A 50 0.28 -6.89 1.87
C ALA A 50 1.12 -8.18 1.87
N ALA A 51 1.29 -8.80 3.04
CA ALA A 51 2.01 -10.06 3.19
C ALA A 51 1.37 -11.21 2.37
N LYS A 52 0.03 -11.30 2.33
CA LYS A 52 -0.70 -12.30 1.52
C LYS A 52 -0.46 -12.14 0.02
N TRP A 53 -0.30 -10.90 -0.45
CA TRP A 53 -0.19 -10.57 -1.87
C TRP A 53 1.25 -10.41 -2.37
N LYS A 54 2.23 -10.41 -1.47
CA LYS A 54 3.65 -10.27 -1.79
C LYS A 54 4.11 -11.28 -2.83
N GLY A 55 4.78 -10.79 -3.88
CA GLY A 55 5.35 -11.61 -4.95
C GLY A 55 4.35 -12.14 -5.99
N LYS A 56 3.06 -11.83 -5.87
CA LYS A 56 2.07 -12.20 -6.89
C LYS A 56 2.11 -11.19 -8.03
N ALA A 57 2.44 -11.65 -9.24
CA ALA A 57 2.59 -10.78 -10.42
C ALA A 57 1.31 -9.97 -10.77
N ASN A 58 0.14 -10.53 -10.48
CA ASN A 58 -1.17 -9.92 -10.79
C ASN A 58 -1.88 -9.33 -9.56
N ALA A 59 -1.15 -9.06 -8.47
CA ALA A 59 -1.74 -8.68 -7.19
C ALA A 59 -2.69 -7.48 -7.28
N GLU A 60 -2.30 -6.42 -7.96
CA GLU A 60 -3.13 -5.22 -8.08
C GLU A 60 -4.46 -5.50 -8.78
N ALA A 61 -4.42 -6.21 -9.91
CA ALA A 61 -5.60 -6.51 -10.71
C ALA A 61 -6.56 -7.48 -10.00
N GLU A 62 -6.02 -8.51 -9.35
CA GLU A 62 -6.83 -9.48 -8.59
C GLU A 62 -7.44 -8.83 -7.34
N MET A 63 -6.70 -8.00 -6.61
CA MET A 63 -7.23 -7.24 -5.48
C MET A 63 -8.33 -6.27 -5.92
N PHE A 64 -8.14 -5.57 -7.04
CA PHE A 64 -9.13 -4.64 -7.57
C PHE A 64 -10.41 -5.37 -7.95
N LYS A 65 -10.29 -6.52 -8.64
CA LYS A 65 -11.44 -7.39 -8.96
C LYS A 65 -12.16 -7.84 -7.70
N LEU A 66 -11.43 -8.31 -6.68
CA LEU A 66 -12.00 -8.76 -5.41
C LEU A 66 -12.81 -7.65 -4.70
N VAL A 67 -12.29 -6.43 -4.68
CA VAL A 67 -12.97 -5.29 -4.02
C VAL A 67 -14.19 -4.80 -4.81
N LYS A 68 -14.19 -4.96 -6.14
CA LYS A 68 -15.29 -4.53 -7.03
C LYS A 68 -16.34 -5.61 -7.29
N ASP A 69 -16.08 -6.84 -6.87
CA ASP A 69 -17.01 -7.95 -7.02
C ASP A 69 -18.25 -7.70 -6.14
N LYS A 70 -19.42 -7.49 -6.78
CA LYS A 70 -20.66 -7.20 -6.06
C LYS A 70 -21.23 -8.42 -5.33
N ASP A 71 -20.88 -9.62 -5.82
CA ASP A 71 -21.35 -10.88 -5.29
C ASP A 71 -20.29 -11.57 -4.42
N GLY A 72 -19.13 -10.92 -4.23
CA GLY A 72 -18.00 -11.45 -3.49
C GLY A 72 -18.07 -11.19 -1.97
N ASP A 73 -17.09 -11.76 -1.25
CA ASP A 73 -16.98 -11.61 0.21
C ASP A 73 -16.59 -10.19 0.67
N HIS A 74 -16.12 -9.35 -0.26
CA HIS A 74 -15.81 -7.96 0.05
C HIS A 74 -17.08 -7.12 -0.16
N PRO A 75 -17.61 -6.46 0.88
CA PRO A 75 -18.83 -5.68 0.74
C PRO A 75 -18.65 -4.57 -0.30
N GLU A 76 -19.73 -4.24 -1.00
CA GLU A 76 -19.73 -3.16 -1.97
C GLU A 76 -19.31 -1.84 -1.29
N ILE A 77 -18.32 -1.18 -1.88
CA ILE A 77 -17.85 0.12 -1.43
C ILE A 77 -18.16 1.19 -2.47
N LYS A 78 -18.54 2.37 -1.99
CA LYS A 78 -18.75 3.56 -2.82
C LYS A 78 -17.47 4.40 -2.88
N ALA A 79 -16.39 3.79 -3.36
CA ALA A 79 -15.13 4.47 -3.63
C ALA A 79 -14.89 4.53 -5.15
N LYS A 80 -14.18 5.58 -5.60
CA LYS A 80 -13.81 5.72 -7.01
C LYS A 80 -12.76 4.67 -7.37
N ASP A 81 -12.81 4.16 -8.60
CA ASP A 81 -11.90 3.10 -9.05
C ASP A 81 -10.42 3.51 -8.93
N ASP A 82 -10.11 4.78 -9.19
CA ASP A 82 -8.75 5.32 -9.05
C ASP A 82 -8.28 5.36 -7.59
N ASP A 83 -9.18 5.68 -6.66
CA ASP A 83 -8.86 5.69 -5.23
C ASP A 83 -8.61 4.25 -4.73
N ILE A 84 -9.43 3.30 -5.18
CA ILE A 84 -9.27 1.88 -4.85
C ILE A 84 -7.92 1.38 -5.36
N LYS A 85 -7.57 1.64 -6.62
CA LYS A 85 -6.27 1.25 -7.19
C LYS A 85 -5.11 1.92 -6.46
N THR A 86 -5.25 3.18 -6.09
CA THR A 86 -4.23 3.93 -5.33
C THR A 86 -3.98 3.28 -3.96
N VAL A 87 -5.04 2.93 -3.23
CA VAL A 87 -4.94 2.25 -1.94
C VAL A 87 -4.37 0.84 -2.09
N ILE A 88 -4.77 0.07 -3.11
CA ILE A 88 -4.22 -1.28 -3.38
C ILE A 88 -2.72 -1.20 -3.65
N LYS A 89 -2.28 -0.29 -4.54
CA LYS A 89 -0.86 -0.09 -4.83
C LYS A 89 -0.08 0.24 -3.57
N TRP A 90 -0.62 1.12 -2.73
CA TRP A 90 -0.01 1.44 -1.45
C TRP A 90 0.06 0.24 -0.51
N ILE A 91 -1.01 -0.56 -0.38
CA ILE A 91 -0.99 -1.80 0.41
C ILE A 91 0.12 -2.73 -0.05
N LEU A 92 0.36 -2.86 -1.37
CA LEU A 92 1.43 -3.71 -1.91
C LEU A 92 2.86 -3.21 -1.61
N THR A 93 3.00 -2.00 -1.07
CA THR A 93 4.29 -1.46 -0.59
C THR A 93 4.53 -1.68 0.91
N LEU A 94 3.52 -2.15 1.65
CA LEU A 94 3.60 -2.42 3.11
C LEU A 94 4.27 -3.78 3.41
#